data_AF-A0A0G1LKD8-F1
#
_entry.id   AF-A0A0G1LKD8-F1
#
_cell.length_a   1.000
_cell.length_b   1.000
_cell.length_c   1.000
_cell.angle_alpha   90.00
_cell.angle_beta   90.00
_cell.angle_gamma   90.00
#
_symmetry.space_group_name_H-M   'P 1'
#
loop_
_entity.id
_entity.type
_entity.pdbx_description
1 polymer ?
#
loop_
_entity_poly.entity_id
_entity_poly.type
_entity_poly.pdbx_seq_one_letter_code
_entity_poly.pdbx_strand_id
1 'polypeptide(L)' 'MKIGIILQSNNPEHIWNTFRFGITSLKAGHDVTIFLMSEGAELDTIADTEHFDISKKVAEYKELKGDLYACGTCLEIRGK' A
#
# COMPACT_ATOMS: atom_id res chain seq x y z
N MET A 1 7.88 -1.05 17.05
CA MET A 1 8.35 -2.30 16.38
C MET A 1 8.71 -1.96 14.94
N LYS A 2 9.38 -2.87 14.22
CA LYS A 2 9.56 -2.78 12.77
C LYS A 2 8.63 -3.79 12.10
N ILE A 3 7.73 -3.31 11.23
CA ILE A 3 6.69 -4.13 10.60
C ILE A 3 6.88 -4.07 9.09
N GLY A 4 7.09 -5.23 8.47
CA GLY A 4 7.08 -5.41 7.02
C GLY A 4 5.76 -6.01 6.56
N ILE A 5 5.14 -5.44 5.53
CA ILE A 5 3.90 -5.92 4.93
C ILE A 5 4.13 -6.14 3.43
N ILE A 6 3.75 -7.32 2.93
CA ILE A 6 3.81 -7.62 1.50
C ILE A 6 2.39 -7.55 0.95
N LEU A 7 2.14 -6.59 0.06
CA LEU A 7 0.85 -6.45 -0.61
C LEU A 7 0.96 -7.07 -2.00
N GLN A 8 0.30 -8.22 -2.19
CA GLN A 8 0.32 -8.98 -3.44
C GLN A 8 -0.92 -8.83 -4.32
N SER A 9 -1.99 -8.24 -3.79
CA SER A 9 -3.33 -8.21 -4.40
C SER A 9 -3.68 -6.81 -4.90
N ASN A 10 -4.38 -6.73 -6.03
CA ASN A 10 -5.00 -5.49 -6.52
C ASN A 10 -6.47 -5.33 -6.07
N ASN A 11 -6.98 -6.22 -5.21
CA ASN A 11 -8.35 -6.11 -4.69
C ASN A 11 -8.49 -4.82 -3.84
N PRO A 12 -9.50 -3.96 -4.13
CA PRO A 12 -9.68 -2.69 -3.42
C PRO A 12 -9.75 -2.79 -1.89
N GLU A 13 -10.46 -3.80 -1.37
CA GLU A 13 -10.59 -4.01 0.08
C GLU A 13 -9.25 -4.41 0.71
N HIS A 14 -8.50 -5.29 0.06
CA HIS A 14 -7.20 -5.76 0.54
C HIS A 14 -6.18 -4.63 0.59
N ILE A 15 -6.13 -3.80 -0.46
CA ILE A 15 -5.30 -2.60 -0.50
C ILE A 15 -5.70 -1.67 0.65
N TRP A 16 -6.99 -1.34 0.73
CA TRP A 16 -7.52 -0.40 1.72
C TRP A 16 -7.23 -0.84 3.16
N ASN A 17 -7.46 -2.11 3.49
CA ASN A 17 -7.16 -2.67 4.80
C ASN A 17 -5.66 -2.72 5.09
N THR A 18 -4.81 -3.00 4.09
CA THR A 18 -3.35 -2.98 4.23
C THR A 18 -2.87 -1.58 4.65
N PHE A 19 -3.33 -0.54 3.96
CA PHE A 19 -2.97 0.83 4.32
C PHE A 19 -3.53 1.24 5.68
N ARG A 20 -4.76 0.84 6.04
CA ARG A 20 -5.31 1.11 7.39
C ARG A 20 -4.50 0.48 8.51
N PHE A 21 -4.05 -0.77 8.33
CA PHE A 21 -3.19 -1.43 9.29
C PHE A 21 -1.84 -0.71 9.40
N GLY A 22 -1.24 -0.34 8.27
CA GLY A 22 0.01 0.42 8.24
C GLY A 22 -0.09 1.78 8.93
N ILE A 23 -1.12 2.57 8.60
CA ILE A 23 -1.43 3.87 9.23
C ILE A 23 -1.61 3.73 10.74
N THR A 24 -2.39 2.74 11.19
CA THR A 24 -2.64 2.52 12.62
C THR A 24 -1.34 2.20 13.35
N SER A 25 -0.49 1.38 12.74
CA SER A 25 0.82 1.02 13.27
C SER A 25 1.79 2.21 13.32
N LEU A 26 1.82 3.05 12.28
CA LEU A 26 2.61 4.28 12.27
C LEU A 26 2.17 5.25 13.37
N LYS A 27 0.85 5.45 13.55
CA LYS A 27 0.29 6.27 14.63
C LYS A 27 0.61 5.74 16.03
N ALA A 28 0.82 4.42 16.15
CA ALA A 28 1.28 3.79 17.39
C ALA A 28 2.81 3.90 17.61
N GLY A 29 3.53 4.64 16.76
CA GLY A 29 4.98 4.83 16.89
C GLY A 29 5.81 3.63 16.43
N HIS A 30 5.31 2.86 15.46
CA HIS A 30 6.06 1.77 14.83
C HIS A 30 6.61 2.20 13.47
N ASP A 31 7.73 1.61 13.07
CA ASP A 31 8.25 1.74 11.72
C ASP A 31 7.54 0.72 10.83
N VAL A 32 6.96 1.17 9.72
CA VAL A 32 6.17 0.32 8.83
C VAL A 32 6.66 0.45 7.40
N THR A 33 6.98 -0.68 6.79
CA THR A 33 7.31 -0.78 5.37
C THR A 33 6.28 -1.64 4.65
N ILE A 34 5.68 -1.11 3.59
CA ILE A 34 4.82 -1.85 2.65
C ILE A 34 5.62 -2.12 1.37
N PHE A 35 5.67 -3.38 0.94
CA PHE A 35 6.29 -3.80 -0.32
C PHE A 35 5.22 -4.31 -1.29
N LEU A 36 5.07 -3.62 -2.41
CA LEU A 36 4.14 -3.96 -3.48
C LEU A 36 4.74 -5.02 -4.39
N MET A 37 4.04 -6.14 -4.56
CA MET A 37 4.49 -7.27 -5.38
C MET A 37 3.30 -7.86 -6.14
N SER A 38 3.56 -8.67 -7.17
CA SER A 38 2.49 -9.29 -7.98
C SER A 38 1.47 -8.24 -8.46
N GLU A 39 0.17 -8.46 -8.24
CA GLU A 39 -0.89 -7.52 -8.61
C GLU A 39 -0.84 -6.23 -7.79
N GLY A 40 -0.30 -6.26 -6.57
CA GLY A 40 -0.15 -5.07 -5.72
C GLY A 40 0.72 -3.97 -6.35
N ALA A 41 1.56 -4.30 -7.34
CA ALA A 41 2.33 -3.32 -8.12
C ALA A 41 1.44 -2.44 -9.02
N GLU A 42 0.14 -2.74 -9.14
CA GLU A 42 -0.85 -1.97 -9.89
C GLU A 42 -1.53 -0.89 -9.03
N LEU A 43 -1.07 -0.63 -7.81
CA LEU A 43 -1.70 0.27 -6.84
C LEU A 43 -2.15 1.62 -7.45
N ASP A 44 -1.31 2.26 -8.26
CA ASP A 44 -1.56 3.55 -8.91
C ASP A 44 -2.64 3.51 -10.01
N THR A 45 -3.04 2.31 -10.45
CA THR A 45 -4.13 2.11 -11.42
C THR A 45 -5.46 1.74 -10.77
N ILE A 46 -5.48 1.50 -9.45
CA ILE A 46 -6.70 1.13 -8.73
C ILE A 46 -7.46 2.38 -8.32
N ALA A 47 -8.68 2.52 -8.85
CA ALA A 47 -9.58 3.61 -8.51
C ALA A 47 -10.23 3.40 -7.15
N ASP A 48 -10.59 4.51 -6.51
CA ASP A 48 -11.45 4.49 -5.32
C ASP A 48 -12.83 3.91 -5.68
N THR A 49 -13.46 3.28 -4.69
CA THR A 49 -14.83 2.76 -4.80
C THR A 49 -15.75 3.51 -3.83
N GLU A 50 -17.05 3.19 -3.86
CA GLU A 50 -18.01 3.71 -2.86
C GLU A 50 -17.61 3.37 -1.41
N HIS A 51 -16.93 2.24 -1.20
CA HIS A 51 -16.58 1.74 0.13
C HIS A 51 -15.11 1.90 0.49
N PHE A 52 -14.23 2.10 -0.48
CA PHE A 52 -12.77 2.07 -0.29
C PHE A 52 -12.10 3.32 -0.87
N ASP A 53 -11.75 4.26 0.03
CA ASP A 53 -11.02 5.50 -0.28
C ASP A 53 -9.50 5.27 -0.33
N ILE A 54 -9.05 4.40 -1.23
CA ILE A 54 -7.66 3.95 -1.38
C ILE A 54 -6.70 5.12 -1.55
N SER A 55 -7.01 6.07 -2.44
CA SER A 55 -6.16 7.22 -2.74
C SER A 55 -5.86 8.03 -1.47
N LYS A 56 -6.88 8.22 -0.61
CA LYS A 56 -6.75 8.91 0.67
C LYS A 56 -5.89 8.13 1.65
N LYS A 57 -6.04 6.80 1.72
CA LYS A 57 -5.22 5.97 2.62
C LYS A 57 -3.76 5.90 2.17
N VAL A 58 -3.49 5.86 0.87
CA VAL A 58 -2.13 5.96 0.34
C VAL A 58 -1.52 7.32 0.68
N ALA A 59 -2.26 8.42 0.52
CA ALA A 59 -1.80 9.76 0.88
C ALA A 59 -1.50 9.88 2.38
N GLU A 60 -2.42 9.46 3.25
CA GLU A 60 -2.27 9.47 4.71
C GLU A 60 -1.05 8.65 5.16
N TYR A 61 -0.82 7.49 4.56
CA TYR A 61 0.36 6.67 4.85
C TYR A 61 1.68 7.36 4.49
N LYS A 62 1.73 8.06 3.34
CA LYS A 62 2.90 8.83 2.91
C LYS A 62 3.14 10.06 3.81
N GLU A 63 2.08 10.76 4.22
CA GLU A 63 2.16 11.89 5.16
C GLU A 63 2.75 11.46 6.50
N LEU A 64 2.40 10.25 6.97
CA LEU A 64 2.96 9.63 8.17
C LEU A 64 4.37 9.05 7.96
N LYS A 65 5.00 9.30 6.80
CA LYS A 65 6.36 8.85 6.45
C LYS A 65 6.54 7.33 6.50
N GLY A 66 5.50 6.57 6.15
CA GLY A 66 5.63 5.12 5.94
C GLY A 66 6.45 4.80 4.70
N ASP A 67 7.26 3.75 4.78
CA ASP A 67 8.11 3.32 3.65
C ASP A 67 7.30 2.48 2.67
N LEU A 68 7.24 2.90 1.40
CA LEU A 68 6.55 2.19 0.34
C LEU A 68 7.53 1.82 -0.78
N TYR A 69 7.65 0.53 -1.06
CA TYR A 69 8.47 0.00 -2.14
C TYR A 69 7.64 -0.80 -3.12
N ALA A 70 8.15 -0.98 -4.34
CA ALA A 70 7.53 -1.83 -5.36
C ALA A 70 8.57 -2.73 -6.01
N CYS A 71 8.16 -3.93 -6.39
CA CYS A 71 8.98 -4.85 -7.16
C CYS A 71 9.23 -4.31 -8.57
N GLY A 72 10.49 -3.99 -8.88
CA GLY A 72 10.89 -3.43 -10.19
C GLY A 72 10.47 -4.32 -11.37
N THR A 73 10.69 -5.63 -11.29
CA THR A 73 10.29 -6.57 -12.35
C THR A 73 8.77 -6.64 -12.52
N CYS A 74 7.99 -6.50 -11.43
CA CYS A 74 6.53 -6.47 -11.54
C CYS A 74 6.04 -5.22 -12.27
N LEU A 75 6.70 -4.06 -12.07
CA LEU A 75 6.43 -2.82 -12.77
C LEU A 75 6.79 -2.93 -14.26
N GLU A 76 7.99 -3.45 -14.56
CA GLU A 76 8.46 -3.61 -15.94
C GLU A 76 7.52 -4.50 -16.78
N ILE A 77 7.12 -5.67 -16.25
CA ILE A 77 6.17 -6.57 -16.92
C ILE A 77 4.81 -5.89 -17.17
N ARG A 78 4.45 -4.90 -16.34
CA ARG A 78 3.21 -4.12 -16.45
C ARG A 78 3.38 -2.83 -17.26
N GLY A 79 4.55 -2.59 -17.85
CA GLY A 79 4.84 -1.40 -18.65
C GLY A 79 4.90 -0.11 -17.85
N LYS A 80 5.37 -0.16 -16.60
CA LYS A 80 5.52 0.99 -15.70
C LYS A 80 6.98 1.33 -15.43
#